data_AF-A0A966MCY4-F1
#
_entry.id   AF-A0A966MCY4-F1
#
_cell.length_a   1.000
_cell.length_b   1.000
_cell.length_c   1.000
_cell.angle_alpha   90.00
_cell.angle_beta   90.00
_cell.angle_gamma   90.00
#
_symmetry.space_group_name_H-M   'P 1'
#
loop_
_entity.id
_entity.type
_entity.pdbx_description
1 polymer ?
#
loop_
_entity_poly.entity_id
_entity_poly.type
_entity_poly.pdbx_seq_one_letter_code
_entity_poly.pdbx_strand_id
1 'polypeptide(L)' 'MRVKEILTDYNLCVVDLEVQLNGETRNAPTLCVSDGKEVIPLNTADGRPILMNKANAIPLD' A
#
# COMPACT_ATOMS: atom_id res chain seq x y z
N MET A 1 -22.45 0.58 6.92
CA MET A 1 -21.38 -0.30 6.41
C MET A 1 -21.88 -1.73 6.42
N ARG A 2 -21.59 -2.53 5.39
CA ARG A 2 -21.84 -3.97 5.38
C ARG A 2 -20.69 -4.67 4.68
N VAL A 3 -20.31 -5.87 5.14
CA VAL A 3 -19.34 -6.72 4.45
C VAL A 3 -20.01 -7.30 3.20
N LYS A 4 -19.41 -7.11 2.02
CA LYS A 4 -19.91 -7.71 0.76
C LYS A 4 -19.33 -9.10 0.53
N GLU A 5 -18.04 -9.24 0.73
CA GLU A 5 -17.25 -10.46 0.54
C GLU A 5 -15.94 -10.36 1.33
N ILE A 6 -15.25 -11.48 1.52
CA ILE A 6 -13.88 -11.54 2.02
C ILE A 6 -12.98 -11.77 0.80
N LEU A 7 -12.01 -10.88 0.58
CA LEU A 7 -11.03 -11.04 -0.49
C LEU A 7 -9.92 -11.99 -0.02
N THR A 8 -9.61 -13.01 -0.83
CA THR A 8 -8.56 -14.01 -0.56
C THR A 8 -7.28 -13.70 -1.32
N ASP A 9 -6.20 -14.44 -1.03
CA ASP A 9 -4.91 -14.37 -1.74
C ASP A 9 -4.15 -13.05 -1.56
N TYR A 10 -4.57 -12.24 -0.58
CA TYR A 10 -3.84 -11.08 -0.09
C TYR A 10 -3.16 -11.39 1.23
N ASN A 11 -1.89 -11.02 1.35
CA ASN A 11 -1.12 -11.06 2.57
C ASN A 11 -0.92 -9.65 3.11
N LEU A 12 -1.06 -9.48 4.42
CA LEU A 12 -0.64 -8.27 5.11
C LEU A 12 0.89 -8.23 5.17
N CYS A 13 1.50 -7.13 4.78
CA CYS A 13 2.96 -6.95 4.84
C CYS A 13 3.33 -5.54 5.29
N VAL A 14 4.56 -5.39 5.77
CA VAL A 14 5.19 -4.09 6.01
C VAL A 14 6.27 -3.92 4.96
N VAL A 15 6.22 -2.82 4.21
CA VAL A 15 7.22 -2.48 3.19
C VAL A 15 7.88 -1.16 3.55
N ASP A 16 9.14 -0.97 3.17
CA ASP A 16 9.77 0.34 3.23
C ASP A 16 9.36 1.14 1.99
N LEU A 17 8.38 2.03 2.15
CA LEU A 17 7.77 2.74 1.03
C LEU A 17 8.46 4.07 0.81
N GLU A 18 9.06 4.26 -0.36
CA GLU A 18 9.62 5.54 -0.80
C GLU A 18 8.58 6.40 -1.53
N VAL A 19 8.57 7.70 -1.26
CA VAL A 19 7.72 8.70 -1.91
C VAL A 19 8.49 9.98 -2.20
N GLN A 20 8.11 10.70 -3.25
CA GLN A 20 8.50 12.10 -3.43
C GLN A 20 7.43 13.01 -2.84
N LEU A 21 7.81 13.83 -1.86
CA LEU A 21 6.96 14.81 -1.21
C LEU A 21 7.66 16.16 -1.18
N ASN A 22 7.03 17.18 -1.78
CA ASN A 22 7.56 18.55 -1.84
C ASN A 22 8.99 18.66 -2.41
N GLY A 23 9.35 17.81 -3.37
CA GLY A 23 10.68 17.79 -3.99
C GLY A 23 11.74 17.04 -3.19
N GLU A 24 11.37 16.41 -2.07
CA GLU A 24 12.25 15.56 -1.28
C GLU A 24 11.83 14.09 -1.37
N THR A 25 12.81 13.20 -1.46
CA THR A 25 12.60 11.76 -1.31
C THR A 25 12.55 11.40 0.16
N ARG A 26 11.52 10.66 0.57
CA ARG A 26 11.35 10.15 1.93
C ARG A 26 10.88 8.70 1.88
N ASN A 27 11.31 7.89 2.84
CA ASN A 27 10.83 6.53 3.01
C ASN A 27 10.32 6.29 4.44
N ALA A 28 9.38 5.38 4.59
CA ALA A 28 8.93 4.91 5.89
C ALA A 28 8.33 3.49 5.83
N PRO A 29 8.48 2.69 6.90
CA PRO A 29 7.75 1.44 7.05
C PRO A 29 6.24 1.67 6.96
N THR A 30 5.59 1.00 6.03
CA THR A 30 4.19 1.23 5.66
C THR A 30 3.43 -0.08 5.62
N LEU A 31 2.26 -0.11 6.25
CA LEU A 31 1.38 -1.27 6.23
C LEU A 31 0.69 -1.39 4.87
N CYS A 32 0.85 -2.54 4.23
CA CYS A 32 0.37 -2.83 2.90
C CYS A 32 -0.35 -4.17 2.85
N VAL A 33 -1.07 -4.40 1.75
CA VAL A 33 -1.42 -5.75 1.32
C VAL A 33 -0.67 -6.12 0.06
N SER A 34 -0.43 -7.41 -0.16
CA SER A 34 0.18 -7.91 -1.38
C SER A 34 -0.46 -9.20 -1.85
N ASP A 35 -0.60 -9.38 -3.16
CA ASP A 35 -0.95 -10.65 -3.79
C ASP A 35 0.29 -11.42 -4.31
N GLY A 36 1.48 -10.98 -3.90
CA GLY A 36 2.77 -11.54 -4.33
C GLY A 36 3.30 -10.98 -5.65
N LYS A 37 2.51 -10.19 -6.40
CA LYS A 37 2.94 -9.53 -7.64
C LYS A 37 3.03 -8.01 -7.49
N GLU A 38 2.18 -7.45 -6.65
CA GLU A 38 2.14 -6.03 -6.35
C GLU A 38 1.84 -5.78 -4.87
N VAL A 39 2.11 -4.56 -4.41
CA VAL A 39 1.79 -4.08 -3.06
C VAL A 39 0.84 -2.90 -3.14
N ILE A 40 -0.20 -2.90 -2.30
CA ILE A 40 -1.14 -1.79 -2.18
C ILE A 40 -0.94 -1.17 -0.78
N PRO A 41 -0.40 0.05 -0.69
CA PRO A 41 -0.26 0.74 0.59
C PRO A 41 -1.61 1.16 1.16
N LEU A 42 -1.77 1.01 2.47
CA LEU A 42 -2.95 1.49 3.20
C LEU A 42 -2.79 2.96 3.63
N ASN A 43 -1.56 3.46 3.61
CA ASN A 43 -1.19 4.84 3.87
C ASN A 43 0.04 5.23 3.04
N THR A 44 0.22 6.52 2.76
CA THR A 44 1.49 7.06 2.26
C THR A 44 2.58 6.95 3.34
N ALA A 45 3.85 7.08 2.96
CA ALA A 45 4.97 7.07 3.90
C ALA A 45 4.89 8.20 4.97
N ASP A 46 4.19 9.30 4.68
CA ASP A 46 3.92 10.38 5.65
C ASP A 46 2.65 10.17 6.49
N GLY A 47 2.02 8.99 6.41
CA GLY A 47 0.91 8.57 7.27
C GLY A 47 -0.49 8.96 6.80
N ARG A 48 -0.64 9.54 5.59
CA ARG A 48 -1.97 9.86 5.05
C ARG A 48 -2.65 8.59 4.51
N PRO A 49 -3.91 8.30 4.89
CA PRO A 49 -4.62 7.14 4.37
C PRO A 49 -4.73 7.16 2.85
N ILE A 50 -4.52 6.00 2.23
CA ILE A 50 -4.72 5.80 0.79
C ILE A 50 -5.93 4.89 0.60
N LEU A 51 -6.74 5.18 -0.41
CA LEU A 51 -7.83 4.28 -0.79
C LEU A 51 -7.23 2.97 -1.35
N MET A 52 -7.47 1.87 -0.65
CA MET A 52 -7.04 0.54 -1.08
C MET A 52 -7.75 0.11 -2.38
N ASN A 53 -7.07 0.24 -3.52
CA ASN A 53 -7.54 -0.20 -4.83
C ASN A 53 -6.35 -0.50 -5.76
N LYS A 54 -6.61 -1.16 -6.90
CA LYS A 54 -5.57 -1.54 -7.87
C LYS A 54 -4.91 -0.34 -8.59
N ALA A 55 -5.54 0.84 -8.61
CA ALA A 55 -4.91 2.03 -9.18
C ALA A 55 -3.77 2.59 -8.32
N ASN A 56 -3.73 2.21 -7.04
CA ASN A 56 -2.66 2.54 -6.10
C ASN A 56 -1.66 1.39 -5.90
N ALA A 57 -1.76 0.33 -6.70
CA ALA A 57 -0.85 -0.80 -6.57
C ALA A 57 0.52 -0.49 -7.17
N ILE A 58 1.57 -0.96 -6.51
CA ILE A 58 2.97 -0.80 -6.87
C ILE A 58 3.51 -2.19 -7.23
N PRO A 59 3.97 -2.43 -8.47
CA PRO A 59 4.56 -3.71 -8.86
C PRO A 59 5.79 -4.06 -8.01
N LEU A 60 5.95 -5.36 -7.70
CA LEU A 60 7.17 -5.93 -7.13
C LEU A 60 8.01 -6.47 -8.30
N ASP A 61 8.95 -5.67 -8.78
CA ASP A 61 9.92 -6.06 -9.81
C ASP A 61 11.10 -6.86 -9.24
#